data_AF-A0A7R9XPI2-F1
#
_entry.id   AF-A0A7R9XPI2-F1
#
_cell.length_a   1.000
_cell.length_b   1.000
_cell.length_c   1.000
_cell.angle_alpha   90.00
_cell.angle_beta   90.00
_cell.angle_gamma   90.00
#
_symmetry.space_group_name_H-M   'P 1'
#
loop_
_entity.id
_entity.type
_entity.pdbx_description
1 polymer ?
#
loop_
_entity_poly.entity_id
_entity_poly.type
_entity_poly.pdbx_seq_one_letter_code
_entity_poly.pdbx_strand_id
1 'polypeptide(L)'
;QNALEERGKTLEKGCRELQAEREALENSVGQLSEASARMKGWLKDHPEAVAMARSAAENGDASAASVVQPPFDEAVTARDPRGAQLLAARAEDLAIEDALYALEDAFRHGAVEAGDYLKHTRMLCRSQFFERAKQNKLLSTLASAGATSAPSASHHPSHVATLEGVNPMAARS
;
A
#
# COMPACT_ATOMS: atom_id res chain seq x y z
N GLN A 1 -25.93 64.26 13.72
CA GLN A 1 -24.96 63.74 12.73
C GLN A 1 -24.34 62.41 13.18
N ASN A 2 -23.83 62.31 14.42
CA ASN A 2 -23.16 61.10 14.95
C ASN A 2 -23.91 59.76 14.78
N ALA A 3 -25.25 59.71 14.91
CA ALA A 3 -26.01 58.45 14.79
C ALA A 3 -26.03 57.86 13.37
N LEU A 4 -25.92 58.71 12.33
CA LEU A 4 -25.81 58.26 10.94
C LEU A 4 -24.40 57.78 10.63
N GLU A 5 -23.38 58.41 11.22
CA GLU A 5 -21.98 58.01 11.11
C GLU A 5 -21.74 56.64 11.76
N GLU A 6 -22.30 56.38 12.95
CA GLU A 6 -22.20 55.07 13.60
C GLU A 6 -22.91 53.96 12.81
N ARG A 7 -24.06 54.26 12.20
CA ARG A 7 -24.73 53.31 11.29
C ARG A 7 -23.92 53.08 10.01
N GLY A 8 -23.30 54.13 9.45
CA GLY A 8 -22.40 54.03 8.30
C GLY A 8 -21.21 53.11 8.59
N LYS A 9 -20.54 53.29 9.74
CA LYS A 9 -19.45 52.41 10.20
C LYS A 9 -19.90 50.97 10.39
N THR A 10 -21.10 50.76 10.94
CA THR A 10 -21.66 49.41 11.15
C THR A 10 -21.93 48.71 9.82
N LEU A 11 -22.51 49.43 8.84
CA LEU A 11 -22.75 48.92 7.49
C LEU A 11 -21.43 48.64 6.75
N GLU A 12 -20.43 49.52 6.85
CA GLU A 12 -19.10 49.27 6.27
C GLU A 12 -18.40 48.06 6.88
N LYS A 13 -18.58 47.84 8.19
CA LYS A 13 -18.08 46.62 8.86
C LYS A 13 -18.79 45.38 8.32
N GLY A 14 -20.12 45.40 8.23
CA GLY A 14 -20.91 44.30 7.68
C GLY A 14 -20.59 44.01 6.20
N CYS A 15 -20.41 45.05 5.37
CA CYS A 15 -19.98 44.88 3.98
C CYS A 15 -18.59 44.24 3.88
N ARG A 16 -17.64 44.61 4.75
CA ARG A 16 -16.30 44.00 4.79
C ARG A 16 -16.35 42.53 5.23
N GLU A 17 -17.15 42.21 6.23
CA GLU A 17 -17.33 40.83 6.71
C GLU A 17 -17.93 39.95 5.62
N LEU A 18 -19.01 40.42 4.96
CA LEU A 18 -19.62 39.70 3.84
C LEU A 18 -18.68 39.54 2.65
N GLN A 19 -17.84 40.54 2.37
CA GLN A 19 -16.86 40.46 1.30
C GLN A 19 -15.76 39.44 1.62
N ALA A 20 -15.29 39.39 2.87
CA ALA A 20 -14.35 38.38 3.32
C ALA A 20 -14.95 36.97 3.31
N GLU A 21 -16.22 36.80 3.71
CA GLU A 21 -16.93 35.53 3.61
C GLU A 21 -17.12 35.08 2.16
N ARG A 22 -17.46 36.01 1.25
CA ARG A 22 -17.54 35.74 -0.19
C ARG A 22 -16.19 35.23 -0.71
N GLU A 23 -15.10 35.94 -0.43
CA GLU A 23 -13.76 35.55 -0.88
C GLU A 23 -13.34 34.18 -0.30
N ALA A 24 -13.69 33.90 0.97
CA ALA A 24 -13.46 32.60 1.59
C ALA A 24 -14.27 31.48 0.90
N LEU A 25 -15.54 31.73 0.58
CA LEU A 25 -16.38 30.77 -0.14
C LEU A 25 -15.88 30.52 -1.56
N GLU A 26 -15.47 31.56 -2.29
CA GLU A 26 -14.88 31.42 -3.63
C GLU A 26 -13.61 30.58 -3.61
N ASN A 27 -12.74 30.78 -2.60
CA ASN A 27 -11.57 29.94 -2.39
C ASN A 27 -11.96 28.48 -2.12
N SER A 28 -12.97 28.24 -1.28
CA SER A 28 -13.44 26.87 -0.99
C SER A 28 -14.03 26.18 -2.22
N VAL A 29 -14.77 26.91 -3.06
CA VAL A 29 -15.31 26.41 -4.33
C VAL A 29 -14.19 26.07 -5.29
N GLY A 30 -13.16 26.93 -5.38
CA GLY A 30 -11.94 26.65 -6.14
C GLY A 30 -11.30 25.34 -5.72
N GLN A 31 -11.02 25.16 -4.43
CA GLN A 31 -10.41 23.95 -3.88
C GLN A 31 -11.24 22.69 -4.15
N LEU A 32 -12.56 22.75 -3.95
CA LEU A 32 -13.46 21.64 -4.24
C LEU A 32 -13.51 21.30 -5.74
N SER A 33 -13.47 22.31 -6.60
CA SER A 33 -13.46 22.12 -8.05
C SER A 33 -12.18 21.42 -8.52
N GLU A 34 -11.02 21.80 -7.98
CA GLU A 34 -9.72 21.18 -8.27
C GLU A 34 -9.66 19.75 -7.74
N ALA A 35 -10.10 19.53 -6.50
CA ALA A 35 -10.18 18.18 -5.91
C ALA A 35 -11.13 17.28 -6.72
N SER A 36 -12.27 17.80 -7.16
CA SER A 36 -13.22 17.07 -8.01
C SER A 36 -12.61 16.75 -9.38
N ALA A 37 -11.90 17.70 -10.00
CA ALA A 37 -11.21 17.48 -11.27
C ALA A 37 -10.13 16.41 -11.15
N ARG A 38 -9.33 16.44 -10.07
CA ARG A 38 -8.31 15.42 -9.78
C ARG A 38 -8.93 14.04 -9.62
N MET A 39 -10.02 13.93 -8.87
CA MET A 39 -10.72 12.65 -8.67
C MET A 39 -11.35 12.14 -9.97
N LYS A 40 -11.96 13.02 -10.78
CA LYS A 40 -12.48 12.66 -12.11
C LYS A 40 -11.38 12.20 -13.07
N GLY A 41 -10.22 12.86 -13.05
CA GLY A 41 -9.05 12.44 -13.81
C GLY A 41 -8.60 11.03 -13.41
N TRP A 42 -8.42 10.79 -12.12
CA TRP A 42 -8.04 9.47 -11.60
C TRP A 42 -9.06 8.38 -11.98
N LEU A 43 -10.37 8.65 -11.86
CA LEU A 43 -11.43 7.70 -12.25
C LEU A 43 -11.42 7.38 -13.75
N LYS A 44 -11.03 8.34 -14.60
CA LYS A 44 -10.90 8.12 -16.04
C LYS A 44 -9.72 7.20 -16.36
N ASP A 45 -8.63 7.34 -15.61
CA ASP A 45 -7.40 6.56 -15.80
C ASP A 45 -7.53 5.11 -15.25
N HIS A 46 -8.55 4.84 -14.42
CA HIS A 46 -8.81 3.53 -13.80
C HIS A 46 -10.24 3.02 -14.10
N PRO A 47 -10.56 2.72 -15.38
CA PRO A 47 -11.89 2.28 -15.78
C PRO A 47 -12.33 0.95 -15.15
N GLU A 48 -11.38 0.06 -14.83
CA GLU A 48 -11.62 -1.21 -14.12
C GLU A 48 -12.12 -0.99 -12.68
N ALA A 49 -11.57 0.00 -11.97
CA ALA A 49 -12.03 0.38 -10.63
C ALA A 49 -13.46 0.93 -10.68
N VAL A 50 -13.80 1.68 -11.73
CA VAL A 50 -15.16 2.24 -11.93
C VAL A 50 -16.17 1.17 -12.34
N ALA A 51 -15.81 0.26 -13.24
CA ALA A 51 -16.67 -0.84 -13.68
C ALA A 51 -16.99 -1.79 -12.53
N MET A 52 -16.01 -2.11 -11.68
CA MET A 52 -16.20 -2.99 -10.52
C MET A 52 -16.88 -2.30 -9.34
N ALA A 53 -16.65 -1.01 -9.11
CA ALA A 53 -17.42 -0.24 -8.12
C ALA A 53 -18.91 -0.16 -8.51
N ARG A 54 -19.22 -0.07 -9.81
CA ARG A 54 -20.61 -0.14 -10.32
C ARG A 54 -21.22 -1.51 -10.12
N SER A 55 -20.51 -2.59 -10.46
CA SER A 55 -21.03 -3.95 -10.26
C SER A 55 -21.20 -4.31 -8.77
N ALA A 56 -20.32 -3.81 -7.89
CA ALA A 56 -20.47 -3.94 -6.44
C ALA A 56 -21.70 -3.19 -5.90
N ALA A 57 -21.99 -1.99 -6.43
CA ALA A 57 -23.17 -1.21 -6.04
C ALA A 57 -24.49 -1.86 -6.50
N GLU A 58 -24.51 -2.52 -7.65
CA GLU A 58 -25.69 -3.23 -8.17
C GLU A 58 -25.97 -4.53 -7.43
N ASN A 59 -24.95 -5.21 -6.92
CA ASN A 59 -25.10 -6.49 -6.21
C ASN A 59 -25.40 -6.35 -4.71
N GLY A 60 -25.46 -5.12 -4.17
CA GLY A 60 -25.88 -4.85 -2.78
C GLY A 60 -24.96 -5.42 -1.70
N ASP A 61 -23.79 -5.95 -2.08
CA ASP A 61 -22.85 -6.58 -1.16
C ASP A 61 -21.74 -5.59 -0.78
N ALA A 62 -21.86 -5.00 0.41
CA ALA A 62 -20.83 -4.14 0.99
C ALA A 62 -19.51 -4.88 1.27
N SER A 63 -19.50 -6.23 1.23
CA SER A 63 -18.27 -7.03 1.30
C SER A 63 -17.46 -7.00 0.00
N ALA A 64 -18.05 -6.57 -1.12
CA ALA A 64 -17.35 -6.42 -2.40
C ALA A 64 -16.32 -5.26 -2.39
N ALA A 65 -16.36 -4.38 -1.37
CA ALA A 65 -15.30 -3.39 -1.15
C ALA A 65 -13.94 -4.04 -0.82
N SER A 66 -13.92 -5.29 -0.32
CA SER A 66 -12.69 -6.07 -0.15
C SER A 66 -12.11 -6.60 -1.48
N VAL A 67 -12.89 -6.58 -2.57
CA VAL A 67 -12.51 -7.06 -3.91
C VAL A 67 -11.95 -5.92 -4.78
N VAL A 68 -11.80 -4.71 -4.21
CA VAL A 68 -11.13 -3.57 -4.87
C VAL A 68 -9.62 -3.83 -5.01
N GLN A 69 -9.06 -4.72 -4.19
CA GLN A 69 -7.69 -5.17 -4.35
C GLN A 69 -7.70 -6.51 -5.07
N PRO A 70 -6.80 -6.71 -6.07
CA PRO A 70 -6.50 -8.07 -6.50
C PRO A 70 -6.14 -8.90 -5.26
N PRO A 71 -6.32 -10.24 -5.30
CA PRO A 71 -5.88 -11.11 -4.21
C PRO A 71 -4.51 -10.64 -3.72
N PHE A 72 -4.31 -10.51 -2.40
CA PHE A 72 -3.10 -9.89 -1.86
C PHE A 72 -1.81 -10.46 -2.48
N ASP A 73 -1.83 -11.76 -2.79
CA ASP A 73 -0.74 -12.49 -3.46
C ASP A 73 -0.45 -12.01 -4.89
N GLU A 74 -1.44 -11.45 -5.59
CA GLU A 74 -1.30 -10.85 -6.94
C GLU A 74 -0.94 -9.36 -6.88
N ALA A 75 -1.30 -8.66 -5.80
CA ALA A 75 -0.97 -7.25 -5.61
C ALA A 75 0.53 -7.03 -5.38
N VAL A 76 1.19 -7.98 -4.70
CA VAL A 76 2.60 -7.89 -4.30
C VAL A 76 3.39 -9.03 -4.94
N THR A 77 3.83 -8.80 -6.18
CA THR A 77 4.67 -9.78 -6.90
C THR A 77 6.15 -9.45 -6.79
N ALA A 78 7.00 -10.47 -6.92
CA ALA A 78 8.43 -10.25 -7.02
C ALA A 78 8.79 -9.40 -8.26
N ARG A 79 9.85 -8.59 -8.14
CA ARG A 79 10.32 -7.68 -9.19
C ARG A 79 10.67 -8.40 -10.50
N ASP A 80 11.17 -9.63 -10.41
CA ASP A 80 11.68 -10.41 -11.52
C ASP A 80 11.41 -11.91 -11.33
N PRO A 81 11.42 -12.73 -12.40
CA PRO A 81 11.14 -14.16 -12.31
C PRO A 81 12.10 -14.93 -11.40
N ARG A 82 13.36 -14.49 -11.26
CA ARG A 82 14.33 -15.15 -10.36
C ARG A 82 14.07 -14.77 -8.91
N GLY A 83 13.72 -13.50 -8.64
CA GLY A 83 13.20 -13.06 -7.36
C GLY A 83 11.96 -13.86 -6.93
N ALA A 84 11.03 -14.13 -7.85
CA ALA A 84 9.87 -14.98 -7.59
C ALA A 84 10.28 -16.41 -7.20
N GLN A 85 11.22 -17.01 -7.93
CA GLN A 85 11.74 -18.35 -7.61
C GLN A 85 12.45 -18.41 -6.26
N LEU A 86 13.18 -17.35 -5.90
CA LEU A 86 13.85 -17.24 -4.59
C LEU A 86 12.83 -17.12 -3.45
N LEU A 87 11.80 -16.27 -3.64
CA LEU A 87 10.73 -16.09 -2.68
C LEU A 87 9.97 -17.40 -2.45
N ALA A 88 9.60 -18.11 -3.52
CA ALA A 88 8.92 -19.40 -3.45
C ALA A 88 9.79 -20.45 -2.73
N ALA A 89 11.07 -20.58 -3.11
CA ALA A 89 12.00 -21.53 -2.47
C ALA A 89 12.21 -21.23 -0.97
N ARG A 90 12.15 -19.95 -0.58
CA ARG A 90 12.25 -19.55 0.83
C ARG A 90 10.95 -19.82 1.59
N ALA A 91 9.80 -19.57 0.97
CA ALA A 91 8.50 -19.88 1.57
C ALA A 91 8.34 -21.39 1.80
N GLU A 92 8.74 -22.23 0.85
CA GLU A 92 8.71 -23.69 0.97
C GLU A 92 9.65 -24.20 2.08
N ASP A 93 10.86 -23.65 2.19
CA ASP A 93 11.82 -24.00 3.25
C ASP A 93 11.26 -23.69 4.65
N LEU A 94 10.59 -22.55 4.82
CA LEU A 94 9.92 -22.17 6.08
C LEU A 94 8.69 -23.03 6.35
N ALA A 95 7.86 -23.30 5.35
CA ALA A 95 6.69 -24.17 5.50
C ALA A 95 7.09 -25.60 5.91
N ILE A 96 8.26 -26.08 5.48
CA ILE A 96 8.81 -27.36 5.95
C ILE A 96 9.21 -27.30 7.43
N GLU A 97 9.75 -26.18 7.92
CA GLU A 97 10.06 -26.01 9.35
C GLU A 97 8.78 -26.07 10.19
N ASP A 98 7.71 -25.41 9.74
CA ASP A 98 6.40 -25.46 10.39
C ASP A 98 5.80 -26.88 10.37
N ALA A 99 5.91 -27.58 9.22
CA ALA A 99 5.43 -28.95 9.09
C ALA A 99 6.21 -29.92 9.99
N LEU A 100 7.52 -29.75 10.11
CA LEU A 100 8.36 -30.54 11.03
C LEU A 100 7.97 -30.29 12.48
N TYR A 101 7.71 -29.05 12.86
CA TYR A 101 7.25 -28.70 14.20
C TYR A 101 5.90 -29.34 14.52
N ALA A 102 4.93 -29.23 13.62
CA ALA A 102 3.61 -29.86 13.78
C ALA A 102 3.69 -31.39 13.83
N LEU A 103 4.57 -31.99 13.02
CA LEU A 103 4.80 -33.44 13.01
C LEU A 103 5.45 -33.93 14.31
N GLU A 104 6.42 -33.19 14.86
CA GLU A 104 7.01 -33.50 16.16
C GLU A 104 5.96 -33.42 17.27
N ASP A 105 5.10 -32.41 17.25
CA ASP A 105 4.02 -32.28 18.22
C ASP A 105 3.01 -33.42 18.12
N ALA A 106 2.62 -33.81 16.90
CA ALA A 106 1.73 -34.96 16.67
C ALA A 106 2.35 -36.28 17.17
N PHE A 107 3.66 -36.46 17.01
CA PHE A 107 4.38 -37.61 17.55
C PHE A 107 4.39 -37.62 19.08
N ARG A 108 4.62 -36.46 19.73
CA ARG A 108 4.59 -36.34 21.20
C ARG A 108 3.22 -36.67 21.79
N HIS A 109 2.15 -36.32 21.09
CA HIS A 109 0.78 -36.65 21.49
C HIS A 109 0.35 -38.09 21.12
N GLY A 110 1.24 -38.89 20.51
CA GLY A 110 0.95 -40.28 20.15
C GLY A 110 0.01 -40.44 18.94
N ALA A 111 -0.22 -39.37 18.16
CA ALA A 111 -1.05 -39.43 16.96
C ALA A 111 -0.32 -40.06 15.75
N VAL A 112 1.01 -40.18 15.82
CA VAL A 112 1.87 -40.75 14.77
C VAL A 112 2.80 -41.79 15.38
N GLU A 113 2.94 -42.95 14.74
CA GLU A 113 3.89 -43.98 15.16
C GLU A 113 5.35 -43.60 14.84
N ALA A 114 6.30 -44.08 15.64
CA ALA A 114 7.71 -43.74 15.49
C ALA A 114 8.29 -44.06 14.09
N GLY A 115 7.83 -45.15 13.47
CA GLY A 115 8.25 -45.52 12.13
C GLY A 115 7.84 -44.51 11.06
N ASP A 116 6.63 -43.96 11.17
CA ASP A 116 6.10 -43.01 10.20
C ASP A 116 6.61 -41.60 10.45
N TYR A 117 6.79 -41.22 11.72
CA TYR A 117 7.50 -39.99 12.10
C TYR A 117 8.87 -39.91 11.42
N LEU A 118 9.72 -40.93 11.59
CA LEU A 118 11.07 -40.94 11.02
C LEU A 118 11.07 -40.92 9.48
N LYS A 119 10.10 -41.57 8.84
CA LYS A 119 9.94 -41.52 7.37
C LYS A 119 9.60 -40.10 6.92
N HIS A 120 8.59 -39.47 7.53
CA HIS A 120 8.14 -38.13 7.15
C HIS A 120 9.20 -37.06 7.44
N THR A 121 9.85 -37.10 8.61
CA THR A 121 10.97 -36.22 8.94
C THR A 121 12.09 -36.33 7.89
N ARG A 122 12.49 -37.56 7.51
CA ARG A 122 13.53 -37.76 6.50
C ARG A 122 13.14 -37.19 5.13
N MET A 123 11.89 -37.39 4.72
CA MET A 123 11.39 -36.85 3.45
C MET A 123 11.37 -35.31 3.45
N LEU A 124 10.87 -34.71 4.53
CA LEU A 124 10.81 -33.26 4.71
C LEU A 124 12.22 -32.63 4.74
N CYS A 125 13.15 -33.18 5.53
CA CYS A 125 14.53 -32.68 5.58
C CYS A 125 15.24 -32.81 4.23
N ARG A 126 14.96 -33.87 3.45
CA ARG A 126 15.49 -34.01 2.09
C ARG A 126 14.95 -32.91 1.17
N SER A 127 13.66 -32.62 1.24
CA SER A 127 13.06 -31.52 0.47
C SER A 127 13.66 -30.16 0.86
N GLN A 128 13.82 -29.93 2.17
CA GLN A 128 14.41 -28.72 2.72
C GLN A 128 15.84 -28.48 2.21
N PHE A 129 16.65 -29.54 2.13
CA PHE A 129 17.99 -29.47 1.57
C PHE A 129 17.98 -28.97 0.12
N PHE A 130 17.06 -29.47 -0.72
CA PHE A 130 16.96 -29.03 -2.11
C PHE A 130 16.52 -27.57 -2.23
N GLU A 131 15.55 -27.13 -1.44
CA GLU A 131 15.12 -25.72 -1.46
C GLU A 131 16.25 -24.79 -0.99
N ARG A 132 17.00 -25.14 0.06
CA ARG A 132 18.18 -24.36 0.49
C ARG A 132 19.30 -24.37 -0.54
N ALA A 133 19.54 -25.49 -1.22
CA ALA A 133 20.52 -25.56 -2.31
C ALA A 133 20.11 -24.67 -3.49
N LYS A 134 18.82 -24.66 -3.84
CA LYS A 134 18.23 -23.78 -4.88
C LYS A 134 18.34 -22.31 -4.49
N GLN A 135 18.04 -21.93 -3.25
CA GLN A 135 18.25 -20.57 -2.74
C GLN A 135 19.71 -20.14 -2.88
N ASN A 136 20.68 -20.96 -2.44
CA ASN A 136 22.11 -20.67 -2.59
C ASN A 136 22.54 -20.50 -4.04
N LYS A 137 22.00 -21.31 -4.96
CA LYS A 137 22.24 -21.16 -6.40
C LYS A 137 21.67 -19.85 -6.93
N LEU A 138 20.45 -19.47 -6.57
CA LEU A 138 19.84 -18.22 -7.00
C LEU A 138 20.62 -17.01 -6.47
N LEU A 139 20.97 -17.00 -5.19
CA LEU A 139 21.73 -15.92 -4.56
C LEU A 139 23.13 -15.74 -5.17
N SER A 140 23.87 -16.84 -5.40
CA SER A 140 25.16 -16.76 -6.09
C SER A 140 25.04 -16.19 -7.51
N THR A 141 23.99 -16.55 -8.26
CA THR A 141 23.77 -15.99 -9.60
C THR A 141 23.42 -14.50 -9.56
N LEU A 142 22.64 -14.05 -8.57
CA LEU A 142 22.31 -12.64 -8.38
C LEU A 142 23.55 -11.82 -8.03
N ALA A 143 24.43 -12.32 -7.15
CA ALA A 143 25.69 -11.67 -6.82
C ALA A 143 26.60 -11.49 -8.06
N SER A 144 26.67 -12.51 -8.92
CA SER A 144 27.46 -12.44 -10.16
C SER A 144 26.84 -11.51 -11.23
N ALA A 145 25.50 -11.36 -11.25
CA ALA A 145 24.80 -10.47 -12.16
C ALA A 145 24.89 -9.00 -11.71
N GLY A 146 24.82 -8.73 -10.41
CA GLY A 146 25.01 -7.38 -9.86
C GLY A 146 26.39 -6.80 -10.14
N ALA A 147 27.42 -7.65 -10.30
CA ALA A 147 28.76 -7.22 -10.67
C ALA A 147 28.90 -6.83 -12.17
N THR A 148 28.02 -7.33 -13.05
CA THR A 148 28.07 -7.07 -14.50
C THR A 148 27.08 -6.01 -14.97
N SER A 149 26.06 -5.69 -14.16
CA SER A 149 25.01 -4.71 -14.49
C SER A 149 25.03 -3.47 -13.59
N ALA A 150 26.18 -2.82 -13.41
CA ALA A 150 26.21 -1.45 -12.90
C ALA A 150 26.13 -0.43 -14.06
N PRO A 151 24.94 -0.05 -14.56
CA PRO A 151 24.81 1.15 -15.36
C PRO A 151 24.92 2.38 -14.45
N SER A 152 25.73 3.33 -14.91
CA SER A 152 25.87 4.69 -14.39
C SER A 152 24.52 5.24 -13.92
N ALA A 153 24.41 5.56 -12.63
CA ALA A 153 23.24 6.23 -12.08
C ALA A 153 23.15 7.64 -12.66
N SER A 154 22.43 7.78 -13.78
CA SER A 154 21.98 9.06 -14.30
C SER A 154 21.00 9.67 -13.29
N HIS A 155 21.41 10.82 -12.75
CA HIS A 155 20.63 11.79 -11.99
C HIS A 155 19.15 11.84 -12.43
N HIS A 156 18.24 11.47 -11.54
CA HIS A 156 16.89 12.04 -11.56
C HIS A 156 16.88 13.17 -10.54
N PRO A 157 16.59 14.43 -10.90
CA PRO A 157 16.42 15.49 -9.92
C PRO A 157 15.18 15.17 -9.09
N SER A 158 15.38 14.94 -7.80
CA SER A 158 14.32 14.83 -6.81
C SER A 158 13.70 16.21 -6.61
N HIS A 159 12.56 16.48 -7.24
CA HIS A 159 11.68 17.57 -6.80
C HIS A 159 10.91 17.10 -5.55
N VAL A 160 11.62 17.02 -4.43
CA VAL A 160 10.97 17.05 -3.11
C VAL A 160 10.53 18.50 -2.91
N ALA A 161 9.25 18.76 -3.17
CA ALA A 161 8.61 19.99 -2.77
C ALA A 161 8.57 19.99 -1.23
N THR A 162 9.54 20.66 -0.62
CA THR A 162 9.50 21.06 0.79
C THR A 162 8.25 21.90 1.01
N LEU A 163 7.20 21.30 1.55
CA LEU A 163 6.09 22.03 2.17
C LEU A 163 6.56 22.50 3.56
N GLU A 164 7.51 23.45 3.59
CA GLU A 164 7.70 24.31 4.76
C GLU A 164 6.72 25.47 4.62
N GLY A 165 5.65 25.45 5.42
CA GLY A 165 4.69 26.54 5.40
C GLY A 165 3.33 26.25 6.03
N VAL A 166 3.26 25.40 7.06
CA VAL A 166 2.07 25.38 7.94
C VAL A 166 2.56 25.40 9.38
N ASN A 167 2.63 26.60 9.93
CA ASN A 167 2.81 26.85 11.36
C ASN A 167 1.48 26.53 12.07
N PRO A 168 1.37 25.46 12.89
CA PRO A 168 0.12 25.12 13.55
C PRO A 168 0.15 25.60 15.00
N MET A 169 0.32 26.91 15.25
CA MET A 169 0.19 27.43 16.62
C MET A 169 0.00 28.95 16.68
N ALA A 170 -1.16 29.42 16.23
CA ALA A 170 -1.68 30.74 16.57
C ALA A 170 -3.20 30.71 16.75
N ALA A 171 -3.66 29.88 17.69
CA ALA A 171 -5.03 29.93 18.21
C ALA A 171 -5.05 29.30 19.60
N ARG A 172 -4.68 30.08 20.63
CA ARG A 172 -5.19 29.95 22.00
C ARG A 172 -4.67 31.10 22.88
N SER A 173 -5.64 31.83 23.42
CA SER A 173 -5.61 32.93 24.40
C SER A 173 -5.37 34.32 23.84
#